data_AF-A0A367RQ00-F1
#
_entry.id   AF-A0A367RQ00-F1
#
_cell.length_a   1.000
_cell.length_b   1.000
_cell.length_c   1.000
_cell.angle_alpha   90.00
_cell.angle_beta   90.00
_cell.angle_gamma   90.00
#
_symmetry.space_group_name_H-M   'P 1'
#
loop_
_entity.id
_entity.type
_entity.pdbx_description
1 polymer ?
#
loop_
_entity_poly.entity_id
_entity_poly.type
_entity_poly.pdbx_seq_one_letter_code
_entity_poly.pdbx_strand_id
1 'polypeptide(L)'
;MDSVVADKIRGVIFGQAIGDALGFGTEWIPKSQVHQEYPQGLRSYSQIVRYLNVSGWTPGDWTDDTDQMLCILDSLLEKGQVDVLDIAARFHHWAVTDGMGMGQTVYSVVHSPDFLHNPLATAKQVWEESGQKAAANGGVMRTSVLGIWEYFLPDKVRHNAELVCQITHYDRRCVGSCVAVSLAISALLRQEIDIDSLISAIAIAVQQYHPSIQEYFQ
;
A
#
# COMPACT_ATOMS: atom_id res chain seq x y z
N MET A 1 -10.65 22.37 7.88
CA MET A 1 -9.81 21.86 6.80
C MET A 1 -10.16 22.65 5.54
N ASP A 2 -9.16 23.16 4.82
CA ASP A 2 -9.37 23.85 3.52
C ASP A 2 -10.15 22.92 2.58
N SER A 3 -11.17 23.45 1.88
CA SER A 3 -11.99 22.69 0.94
C SER A 3 -11.16 22.02 -0.15
N VAL A 4 -10.05 22.61 -0.57
CA VAL A 4 -9.14 22.05 -1.58
C VAL A 4 -8.36 20.86 -1.02
N VAL A 5 -7.86 20.96 0.21
CA VAL A 5 -7.13 19.84 0.85
C VAL A 5 -8.06 18.67 1.12
N ALA A 6 -9.29 18.95 1.58
CA ALA A 6 -10.29 17.91 1.80
C ALA A 6 -10.66 17.19 0.48
N ASP A 7 -10.74 17.91 -0.64
CA ASP A 7 -10.96 17.32 -1.96
C ASP A 7 -9.78 16.42 -2.39
N LYS A 8 -8.53 16.89 -2.24
CA LYS A 8 -7.34 16.07 -2.52
C LYS A 8 -7.28 14.80 -1.67
N ILE A 9 -7.61 14.89 -0.38
CA ILE A 9 -7.66 13.72 0.53
C ILE A 9 -8.67 12.68 0.03
N ARG A 10 -9.87 13.12 -0.38
CA ARG A 10 -10.85 12.24 -1.02
C ARG A 10 -10.26 11.63 -2.30
N GLY A 11 -9.61 12.45 -3.13
CA GLY A 11 -8.93 11.99 -4.35
C GLY A 11 -7.89 10.90 -4.10
N VAL A 12 -7.12 10.96 -3.01
CA VAL A 12 -6.16 9.89 -2.66
C VAL A 12 -6.89 8.60 -2.27
N ILE A 13 -7.88 8.67 -1.39
CA ILE A 13 -8.61 7.49 -0.89
C ILE A 13 -9.40 6.82 -2.03
N PHE A 14 -10.23 7.59 -2.74
CA PHE A 14 -10.99 7.07 -3.88
C PHE A 14 -10.09 6.69 -5.05
N GLY A 15 -9.02 7.44 -5.30
CA GLY A 15 -8.07 7.14 -6.36
C GLY A 15 -7.38 5.78 -6.15
N GLN A 16 -7.05 5.42 -4.91
CA GLN A 16 -6.56 4.09 -4.60
C GLN A 16 -7.61 3.02 -4.92
N ALA A 17 -8.82 3.14 -4.37
CA ALA A 17 -9.89 2.15 -4.58
C ALA A 17 -10.27 1.99 -6.06
N ILE A 18 -10.33 3.10 -6.80
CA ILE A 18 -10.59 3.10 -8.24
C ILE A 18 -9.45 2.42 -9.00
N GLY A 19 -8.20 2.73 -8.65
CA GLY A 19 -7.00 2.18 -9.28
C GLY A 19 -6.86 0.67 -9.05
N ASP A 20 -7.15 0.22 -7.83
CA ASP A 20 -7.23 -1.19 -7.44
C ASP A 20 -8.30 -1.92 -8.27
N ALA A 21 -9.57 -1.51 -8.17
CA ALA A 21 -10.68 -2.16 -8.86
C ALA A 21 -10.51 -2.20 -10.39
N LEU A 22 -9.94 -1.14 -10.99
CA LEU A 22 -9.64 -1.11 -12.42
C LEU A 22 -8.41 -1.96 -12.77
N GLY A 23 -7.36 -1.88 -11.95
CA GLY A 23 -6.09 -2.59 -12.14
C GLY A 23 -6.24 -4.11 -12.07
N PHE A 24 -7.15 -4.59 -11.21
CA PHE A 24 -7.53 -6.01 -11.12
C PHE A 24 -7.88 -6.61 -12.48
N GLY A 25 -8.52 -5.84 -13.36
CA GLY A 25 -8.88 -6.29 -14.70
C GLY A 25 -7.72 -6.65 -15.63
N THR A 26 -6.49 -6.28 -15.27
CA THR A 26 -5.26 -6.56 -16.02
C THR A 26 -4.20 -7.33 -15.23
N GLU A 27 -4.48 -7.66 -13.98
CA GLU A 27 -3.55 -8.36 -13.10
C GLU A 27 -3.13 -9.72 -13.70
N TRP A 28 -1.84 -10.08 -13.64
CA TRP A 28 -1.30 -11.31 -14.25
C TRP A 28 -1.51 -11.46 -15.77
N ILE A 29 -1.98 -10.43 -16.48
CA ILE A 29 -2.12 -10.44 -17.94
C ILE A 29 -0.88 -9.81 -18.57
N PRO A 30 -0.19 -10.50 -19.51
CA PRO A 30 0.94 -9.92 -20.23
C PRO A 30 0.56 -8.63 -20.97
N LYS A 31 1.47 -7.65 -21.00
CA LYS A 31 1.24 -6.36 -21.65
C LYS A 31 0.73 -6.50 -23.10
N SER A 32 1.26 -7.43 -23.87
CA SER A 32 0.81 -7.70 -25.25
C SER A 32 -0.66 -8.12 -25.32
N GLN A 33 -1.11 -8.96 -24.39
CA GLN A 33 -2.50 -9.41 -24.31
C GLN A 33 -3.41 -8.29 -23.80
N VAL A 34 -2.97 -7.47 -22.83
CA VAL A 34 -3.71 -6.26 -22.41
C VAL A 34 -3.97 -5.34 -23.61
N HIS A 35 -3.00 -5.15 -24.51
CA HIS A 35 -3.20 -4.32 -25.71
C HIS A 35 -4.15 -4.95 -26.74
N GLN A 36 -4.24 -6.29 -26.78
CA GLN A 36 -5.18 -7.00 -27.65
C GLN A 36 -6.61 -6.96 -27.09
N GLU A 37 -6.77 -7.20 -25.79
CA GLU A 37 -8.08 -7.19 -25.11
C GLU A 37 -8.63 -5.78 -24.93
N TYR A 38 -7.76 -4.81 -24.64
CA TYR A 38 -8.11 -3.42 -24.37
C TYR A 38 -7.35 -2.45 -25.31
N PRO A 39 -7.62 -2.45 -26.63
CA PRO A 39 -6.86 -1.66 -27.60
C PRO A 39 -6.97 -0.13 -27.39
N GLN A 40 -7.98 0.33 -26.64
CA GLN A 40 -8.17 1.73 -26.27
C GLN A 40 -7.84 2.02 -24.79
N GLY A 41 -7.21 1.05 -24.12
CA GLY A 41 -7.03 1.03 -22.67
C GLY A 41 -8.29 0.58 -21.93
N LEU A 42 -8.09 0.01 -20.74
CA LEU A 42 -9.15 -0.31 -19.80
C LEU A 42 -9.57 0.98 -19.08
N ARG A 43 -10.83 1.40 -19.24
CA ARG A 43 -11.34 2.70 -18.77
C ARG A 43 -12.62 2.60 -17.93
N SER A 44 -13.25 1.44 -17.89
CA SER A 44 -14.49 1.21 -17.14
C SER A 44 -14.57 -0.23 -16.67
N TYR A 45 -15.18 -0.43 -15.49
CA TYR A 45 -15.36 -1.75 -14.89
C TYR A 45 -16.16 -2.72 -15.77
N SER A 46 -17.10 -2.22 -16.58
CA SER A 46 -17.90 -3.06 -17.47
C SER A 46 -17.10 -3.72 -18.60
N GLN A 47 -15.87 -3.24 -18.85
CA GLN A 47 -14.98 -3.81 -19.86
C GLN A 47 -14.19 -5.00 -19.31
N ILE A 48 -14.10 -5.17 -17.99
CA ILE A 48 -13.23 -6.16 -17.38
C ILE A 48 -13.75 -7.57 -17.67
N VAL A 49 -12.99 -8.33 -18.46
CA VAL A 49 -13.34 -9.71 -18.84
C VAL A 49 -12.85 -10.74 -17.81
N ARG A 50 -11.92 -10.35 -16.92
CA ARG A 50 -11.30 -11.24 -15.93
C ARG A 50 -12.32 -11.91 -14.99
N TYR A 51 -13.39 -11.21 -14.61
CA TYR A 51 -14.45 -11.73 -13.74
C TYR A 51 -15.16 -12.98 -14.31
N LEU A 52 -15.02 -13.26 -15.61
CA LEU A 52 -15.57 -14.49 -16.21
C LEU A 52 -14.85 -15.76 -15.73
N ASN A 53 -13.59 -15.62 -15.30
CA ASN A 53 -12.71 -16.74 -14.98
C ASN A 53 -12.28 -16.75 -13.50
N VAL A 54 -12.75 -15.79 -12.70
CA VAL A 54 -12.40 -15.66 -11.28
C VAL A 54 -13.69 -15.50 -10.48
N SER A 55 -13.95 -16.42 -9.56
CA SER A 55 -15.09 -16.35 -8.64
C SER A 55 -14.82 -15.42 -7.46
N GLY A 56 -15.86 -14.82 -6.88
CA GLY A 56 -15.76 -14.04 -5.64
C GLY A 56 -15.72 -12.52 -5.87
N TRP A 57 -15.41 -12.07 -7.08
CA TRP A 57 -15.45 -10.66 -7.44
C TRP A 57 -16.43 -10.37 -8.59
N THR A 58 -16.98 -9.17 -8.57
CA THR A 58 -17.86 -8.59 -9.58
C THR A 58 -17.29 -7.24 -10.08
N PRO A 59 -17.72 -6.76 -11.25
CA PRO A 59 -17.25 -5.48 -11.79
C PRO A 59 -17.38 -4.31 -10.82
N GLY A 60 -16.23 -3.74 -10.42
CA GLY A 60 -16.14 -2.61 -9.51
C GLY A 60 -15.72 -2.98 -8.09
N ASP A 61 -15.65 -4.28 -7.77
CA ASP A 61 -15.04 -4.73 -6.51
C ASP A 61 -13.54 -4.43 -6.53
N TRP A 62 -13.03 -3.97 -5.39
CA TRP A 62 -11.60 -3.80 -5.11
C TRP A 62 -10.99 -5.09 -4.55
N THR A 63 -9.67 -5.13 -4.33
CA THR A 63 -8.95 -6.29 -3.80
C THR A 63 -8.33 -6.01 -2.43
N ASP A 64 -7.36 -6.85 -2.04
CA ASP A 64 -6.63 -6.76 -0.78
C ASP A 64 -5.86 -5.44 -0.61
N ASP A 65 -5.54 -4.72 -1.69
CA ASP A 65 -4.92 -3.39 -1.64
C ASP A 65 -5.81 -2.39 -0.88
N THR A 66 -7.11 -2.33 -1.23
CA THR A 66 -8.08 -1.44 -0.60
C THR A 66 -8.53 -1.96 0.76
N ASP A 67 -8.76 -3.26 0.91
CA ASP A 67 -9.16 -3.84 2.21
C ASP A 67 -8.12 -3.57 3.30
N GLN A 68 -6.84 -3.77 3.00
CA GLN A 68 -5.78 -3.52 3.97
C GLN A 68 -5.57 -2.02 4.22
N MET A 69 -5.81 -1.15 3.22
CA MET A 69 -5.81 0.29 3.44
C MET A 69 -6.95 0.73 4.36
N LEU A 70 -8.15 0.14 4.22
CA LEU A 70 -9.29 0.39 5.11
C LEU A 70 -9.00 -0.07 6.53
N CYS A 71 -8.36 -1.22 6.72
CA CYS A 71 -7.90 -1.66 8.05
C CYS A 71 -6.99 -0.62 8.73
N ILE A 72 -6.07 -0.02 7.97
CA ILE A 72 -5.19 1.04 8.50
C ILE A 72 -6.01 2.29 8.80
N LEU A 73 -6.88 2.71 7.89
CA LEU A 73 -7.70 3.91 8.03
C LEU A 73 -8.63 3.84 9.24
N ASP A 74 -9.32 2.71 9.43
CA ASP A 74 -10.24 2.52 10.56
C ASP A 74 -9.48 2.59 11.89
N SER A 75 -8.30 1.98 11.96
CA SER A 75 -7.44 2.08 13.16
C SER A 75 -7.02 3.52 13.45
N LEU A 76 -6.58 4.27 12.43
CA LEU A 76 -6.21 5.67 12.58
C LEU A 76 -7.38 6.53 13.09
N LEU A 77 -8.59 6.31 12.55
CA LEU A 77 -9.80 7.04 12.95
C LEU A 77 -10.25 6.69 14.36
N GLU A 78 -10.16 5.41 14.77
CA GLU A 78 -10.59 4.97 16.10
C GLU A 78 -9.56 5.29 17.20
N LYS A 79 -8.26 5.16 16.90
CA LYS A 79 -7.19 5.36 17.89
C LYS A 79 -6.65 6.79 17.92
N GLY A 80 -6.84 7.57 16.86
CA GLY A 80 -6.28 8.91 16.74
C GLY A 80 -4.76 8.94 16.63
N GLN A 81 -4.13 7.80 16.30
CA GLN A 81 -2.69 7.63 16.09
C GLN A 81 -2.42 6.29 15.41
N VAL A 82 -1.19 6.07 14.92
CA VAL A 82 -0.74 4.74 14.49
C VAL A 82 -0.61 3.84 15.72
N ASP A 83 -1.51 2.85 15.82
CA ASP A 83 -1.47 1.78 16.81
C ASP A 83 -1.13 0.47 16.11
N VAL A 84 0.11 0.02 16.27
CA VAL A 84 0.64 -1.17 15.60
C VAL A 84 -0.14 -2.43 15.96
N LEU A 85 -0.59 -2.56 17.22
CA LEU A 85 -1.30 -3.75 17.68
C LEU A 85 -2.73 -3.76 17.16
N ASP A 86 -3.39 -2.60 17.13
CA ASP A 86 -4.74 -2.51 16.58
C ASP A 86 -4.77 -2.73 15.06
N ILE A 87 -3.83 -2.16 14.31
CA ILE A 87 -3.69 -2.42 12.87
C ILE A 87 -3.42 -3.91 12.61
N ALA A 88 -2.52 -4.52 13.37
CA ALA A 88 -2.23 -5.95 13.26
C ALA A 88 -3.48 -6.81 13.57
N ALA A 89 -4.25 -6.47 14.61
CA ALA A 89 -5.49 -7.16 14.94
C ALA A 89 -6.52 -7.06 13.80
N ARG A 90 -6.65 -5.90 13.14
CA ARG A 90 -7.52 -5.72 11.97
C ARG A 90 -7.05 -6.52 10.77
N PHE A 91 -5.75 -6.54 10.47
CA PHE A 91 -5.20 -7.39 9.42
C PHE A 91 -5.47 -8.87 9.67
N HIS A 92 -5.24 -9.35 10.89
CA HIS A 92 -5.56 -10.73 11.26
C HIS A 92 -7.06 -11.02 11.13
N HIS A 93 -7.92 -10.10 11.62
CA HIS A 93 -9.37 -10.27 11.54
C HIS A 93 -9.84 -10.36 10.08
N TRP A 94 -9.43 -9.41 9.23
CA TRP A 94 -9.71 -9.46 7.78
C TRP A 94 -9.19 -10.77 7.17
N ALA A 95 -7.96 -11.17 7.49
CA ALA A 95 -7.34 -12.36 6.95
C ALA A 95 -8.09 -13.67 7.25
N VAL A 96 -8.71 -13.79 8.43
CA VAL A 96 -9.44 -15.02 8.82
C VAL A 96 -10.94 -14.98 8.51
N THR A 97 -11.49 -13.84 8.12
CA THR A 97 -12.93 -13.68 7.83
C THR A 97 -13.22 -13.55 6.33
N ASP A 98 -12.36 -12.86 5.60
CA ASP A 98 -12.46 -12.67 4.15
C ASP A 98 -11.14 -13.10 3.49
N GLY A 99 -10.08 -12.32 3.66
CA GLY A 99 -8.73 -12.64 3.19
C GLY A 99 -8.61 -12.80 1.67
N MET A 100 -9.63 -12.39 0.90
CA MET A 100 -9.65 -12.51 -0.54
C MET A 100 -8.55 -11.65 -1.19
N GLY A 101 -7.83 -12.21 -2.17
CA GLY A 101 -6.70 -11.54 -2.84
C GLY A 101 -5.36 -11.60 -2.08
N MET A 102 -5.34 -12.06 -0.82
CA MET A 102 -4.15 -11.97 0.04
C MET A 102 -2.88 -12.61 -0.54
N GLY A 103 -1.82 -11.79 -0.61
CA GLY A 103 -0.48 -12.25 -0.98
C GLY A 103 0.19 -13.17 0.06
N GLN A 104 1.10 -14.02 -0.41
CA GLN A 104 1.79 -15.03 0.42
C GLN A 104 2.58 -14.44 1.60
N THR A 105 3.26 -13.29 1.41
CA THR A 105 3.99 -12.63 2.50
C THR A 105 3.08 -12.20 3.63
N VAL A 106 1.93 -11.60 3.31
CA VAL A 106 0.92 -11.23 4.31
C VAL A 106 0.40 -12.49 4.98
N TYR A 107 0.02 -13.50 4.20
CA TYR A 107 -0.48 -14.78 4.72
C TYR A 107 0.46 -15.41 5.75
N SER A 108 1.75 -15.54 5.45
CA SER A 108 2.73 -16.13 6.37
C SER A 108 2.88 -15.35 7.67
N VAL A 109 2.82 -14.02 7.62
CA VAL A 109 2.98 -13.18 8.81
C VAL A 109 1.71 -13.16 9.66
N VAL A 110 0.54 -12.88 9.07
CA VAL A 110 -0.68 -12.67 9.85
C VAL A 110 -1.16 -13.95 10.54
N HIS A 111 -0.88 -15.13 9.98
CA HIS A 111 -1.25 -16.42 10.58
C HIS A 111 -0.20 -16.97 11.56
N SER A 112 0.90 -16.25 11.80
CA SER A 112 1.91 -16.69 12.74
C SER A 112 1.39 -16.56 14.20
N PRO A 113 1.68 -17.53 15.09
CA PRO A 113 1.10 -17.57 16.44
C PRO A 113 1.35 -16.31 17.30
N ASP A 114 2.48 -15.65 17.11
CA ASP A 114 2.86 -14.47 17.90
C ASP A 114 2.45 -13.14 17.25
N PHE A 115 1.82 -13.16 16.06
CA PHE A 115 1.53 -11.97 15.27
C PHE A 115 0.70 -10.93 16.03
N LEU A 116 -0.32 -11.37 16.77
CA LEU A 116 -1.19 -10.45 17.54
C LEU A 116 -0.52 -9.85 18.78
N HIS A 117 0.59 -10.44 19.24
CA HIS A 117 1.31 -9.97 20.42
C HIS A 117 2.53 -9.11 20.03
N ASN A 118 3.30 -9.53 19.03
CA ASN A 118 4.53 -8.87 18.59
C ASN A 118 4.63 -8.80 17.05
N PRO A 119 3.72 -8.09 16.35
CA PRO A 119 3.62 -8.14 14.88
C PRO A 119 4.91 -7.77 14.15
N LEU A 120 5.64 -6.76 14.65
CA LEU A 120 6.92 -6.33 14.04
C LEU A 120 8.00 -7.40 14.17
N ALA A 121 8.08 -8.07 15.34
CA ALA A 121 9.05 -9.13 15.57
C ALA A 121 8.69 -10.38 14.74
N THR A 122 7.41 -10.71 14.66
CA THR A 122 6.90 -11.79 13.81
C THR A 122 7.22 -11.54 12.33
N ALA A 123 6.91 -10.36 11.80
CA ALA A 123 7.22 -10.01 10.41
C ALA A 123 8.73 -10.07 10.12
N LYS A 124 9.55 -9.61 11.06
CA LYS A 124 11.01 -9.71 10.98
C LYS A 124 11.49 -11.16 10.92
N GLN A 125 10.97 -12.00 11.81
CA GLN A 125 11.34 -13.42 11.86
C GLN A 125 10.97 -14.12 10.54
N VAL A 126 9.73 -13.96 10.06
CA VAL A 126 9.28 -14.53 8.78
C VAL A 126 10.14 -14.04 7.62
N TRP A 127 10.53 -12.75 7.63
CA TRP A 127 11.45 -12.20 6.63
C TRP A 127 12.81 -12.88 6.65
N GLU A 128 13.41 -13.04 7.83
CA GLU A 128 14.71 -13.68 8.02
C GLU A 128 14.68 -15.16 7.60
N GLU A 129 13.63 -15.89 7.98
CA GLU A 129 13.42 -17.31 7.64
C GLU A 129 13.17 -17.53 6.15
N SER A 130 12.56 -16.56 5.45
CA SER A 130 12.36 -16.61 3.99
C SER A 130 13.66 -16.49 3.16
N GLY A 131 14.80 -16.27 3.81
CA GLY A 131 16.09 -16.06 3.16
C GLY A 131 16.27 -14.65 2.58
N GLN A 132 15.41 -13.71 2.95
CA GLN A 132 15.57 -12.28 2.67
C GLN A 132 15.66 -11.90 1.18
N LYS A 133 14.92 -12.61 0.32
CA LYS A 133 14.95 -12.36 -1.14
C LYS A 133 13.75 -11.59 -1.64
N ALA A 134 12.55 -11.92 -1.17
CA ALA A 134 11.31 -11.33 -1.66
C ALA A 134 11.20 -9.82 -1.35
N ALA A 135 10.82 -9.01 -2.34
CA ALA A 135 10.46 -7.60 -2.15
C ALA A 135 9.05 -7.36 -2.66
N ALA A 136 8.08 -8.04 -2.05
CA ALA A 136 6.68 -7.88 -2.39
C ALA A 136 6.20 -6.46 -2.07
N ASN A 137 5.24 -5.97 -2.86
CA ASN A 137 4.68 -4.62 -2.77
C ASN A 137 3.54 -4.49 -1.73
N GLY A 138 3.25 -5.54 -0.95
CA GLY A 138 2.08 -5.58 -0.07
C GLY A 138 2.05 -4.50 1.01
N GLY A 139 3.21 -3.97 1.41
CA GLY A 139 3.29 -2.77 2.25
C GLY A 139 2.93 -1.48 1.50
N VAL A 140 3.34 -1.38 0.23
CA VAL A 140 3.24 -0.17 -0.60
C VAL A 140 1.80 0.07 -1.05
N MET A 141 1.12 -0.98 -1.50
CA MET A 141 -0.23 -0.89 -2.08
C MET A 141 -1.29 -0.28 -1.15
N ARG A 142 -1.07 -0.40 0.17
CA ARG A 142 -1.97 0.04 1.23
C ARG A 142 -1.51 1.30 1.98
N THR A 143 -0.42 1.94 1.54
CA THR A 143 0.27 3.00 2.32
C THR A 143 -0.35 4.39 2.18
N SER A 144 -1.28 4.59 1.23
CA SER A 144 -1.73 5.93 0.82
C SER A 144 -2.23 6.81 1.99
N VAL A 145 -2.98 6.21 2.92
CA VAL A 145 -3.55 6.90 4.09
C VAL A 145 -2.49 7.38 5.09
N LEU A 146 -1.28 6.80 5.06
CA LEU A 146 -0.16 7.25 5.89
C LEU A 146 0.49 8.52 5.34
N GLY A 147 0.38 8.77 4.04
CA GLY A 147 0.72 10.06 3.43
C GLY A 147 -0.29 11.18 3.73
N ILE A 148 -1.53 10.81 4.08
CA ILE A 148 -2.59 11.73 4.51
C ILE A 148 -2.48 12.03 6.01
N TRP A 149 -2.25 10.98 6.81
CA TRP A 149 -2.20 11.10 8.26
C TRP A 149 -1.03 11.96 8.71
N GLU A 150 -1.32 13.06 9.41
CA GLU A 150 -0.30 14.03 9.83
C GLU A 150 0.56 14.55 8.66
N TYR A 151 -0.03 14.70 7.46
CA TYR A 151 0.67 15.09 6.22
C TYR A 151 1.51 16.38 6.32
N PHE A 152 1.26 17.24 7.31
CA PHE A 152 2.02 18.46 7.58
C PHE A 152 3.36 18.22 8.31
N LEU A 153 3.62 16.98 8.77
CA LEU A 153 4.83 16.57 9.48
C LEU A 153 5.54 15.42 8.72
N PRO A 154 6.41 15.73 7.75
CA PRO A 154 7.09 14.71 6.94
C PRO A 154 7.84 13.64 7.74
N ASP A 155 8.44 14.01 8.88
CA ASP A 155 9.12 13.05 9.76
C ASP A 155 8.15 12.04 10.38
N LYS A 156 6.94 12.47 10.75
CA LYS A 156 5.89 11.56 11.24
C LYS A 156 5.35 10.69 10.13
N VAL A 157 5.13 11.25 8.93
CA VAL A 157 4.71 10.48 7.75
C VAL A 157 5.70 9.36 7.45
N ARG A 158 7.01 9.67 7.43
CA ARG A 158 8.07 8.67 7.26
C ARG A 158 7.99 7.59 8.35
N HIS A 159 7.97 8.00 9.61
CA HIS A 159 7.97 7.06 10.74
C HIS A 159 6.73 6.14 10.74
N ASN A 160 5.55 6.70 10.47
CA ASN A 160 4.30 5.95 10.40
C ASN A 160 4.31 4.96 9.21
N ALA A 161 4.81 5.38 8.05
CA ALA A 161 4.97 4.52 6.88
C ALA A 161 5.92 3.35 7.14
N GLU A 162 7.04 3.59 7.85
CA GLU A 162 7.95 2.52 8.28
C GLU A 162 7.26 1.51 9.18
N LEU A 163 6.65 1.98 10.27
CA LEU A 163 6.04 1.11 11.28
C LEU A 163 4.94 0.24 10.68
N VAL A 164 4.03 0.83 9.90
CA VAL A 164 2.88 0.11 9.34
C VAL A 164 3.29 -0.86 8.21
N CYS A 165 4.33 -0.53 7.43
CA CYS A 165 4.91 -1.46 6.47
C CYS A 165 5.47 -2.69 7.20
N GLN A 166 6.26 -2.46 8.24
CA GLN A 166 6.93 -3.49 9.04
C GLN A 166 5.99 -4.41 9.81
N ILE A 167 4.69 -4.11 9.92
CA ILE A 167 3.69 -5.05 10.44
C ILE A 167 3.65 -6.35 9.63
N THR A 168 3.99 -6.31 8.34
CA THR A 168 3.99 -7.51 7.48
C THR A 168 5.21 -7.63 6.57
N HIS A 169 5.88 -6.52 6.25
CA HIS A 169 6.97 -6.48 5.29
C HIS A 169 8.19 -5.83 5.95
N TYR A 170 9.16 -6.67 6.37
CA TYR A 170 10.39 -6.20 7.00
C TYR A 170 11.52 -5.90 6.00
N ASP A 171 11.32 -6.27 4.73
CA ASP A 171 12.27 -5.98 3.64
C ASP A 171 12.47 -4.46 3.47
N ARG A 172 13.73 -4.02 3.51
CA ARG A 172 14.05 -2.59 3.48
C ARG A 172 13.67 -1.91 2.16
N ARG A 173 13.61 -2.65 1.04
CA ARG A 173 13.19 -2.08 -0.25
C ARG A 173 11.70 -1.75 -0.19
N CYS A 174 10.88 -2.66 0.33
CA CYS A 174 9.45 -2.42 0.55
C CYS A 174 9.21 -1.24 1.51
N VAL A 175 9.93 -1.20 2.65
CA VAL A 175 9.83 -0.11 3.63
C VAL A 175 10.18 1.25 2.99
N GLY A 176 11.31 1.33 2.29
CA GLY A 176 11.72 2.56 1.60
C GLY A 176 10.72 3.01 0.53
N SER A 177 10.12 2.08 -0.21
CA SER A 177 9.07 2.37 -1.19
C SER A 177 7.78 2.89 -0.53
N CYS A 178 7.37 2.36 0.61
CA CYS A 178 6.22 2.87 1.36
C CYS A 178 6.44 4.31 1.82
N VAL A 179 7.65 4.59 2.32
CA VAL A 179 8.07 5.94 2.72
C VAL A 179 8.07 6.88 1.52
N ALA A 180 8.61 6.46 0.37
CA ALA A 180 8.63 7.27 -0.84
C ALA A 180 7.21 7.71 -1.26
N VAL A 181 6.28 6.75 -1.36
CA VAL A 181 4.89 7.01 -1.76
C VAL A 181 4.17 7.90 -0.73
N SER A 182 4.34 7.61 0.56
CA SER A 182 3.71 8.39 1.64
C SER A 182 4.22 9.84 1.66
N LEU A 183 5.53 10.06 1.49
CA LEU A 183 6.12 11.39 1.41
C LEU A 183 5.67 12.15 0.16
N ALA A 184 5.53 11.48 -0.99
CA ALA A 184 4.98 12.09 -2.20
C ALA A 184 3.56 12.60 -1.98
N ILE A 185 2.68 11.77 -1.39
CA ILE A 185 1.31 12.16 -1.06
C ILE A 185 1.30 13.35 -0.09
N SER A 186 2.09 13.28 0.98
CA SER A 186 2.22 14.37 1.97
C SER A 186 2.66 15.69 1.32
N ALA A 187 3.66 15.66 0.45
CA ALA A 187 4.16 16.84 -0.26
C ALA A 187 3.09 17.45 -1.20
N LEU A 188 2.38 16.62 -1.97
CA LEU A 188 1.32 17.07 -2.86
C LEU A 188 0.13 17.69 -2.09
N LEU A 189 -0.16 17.20 -0.88
CA LEU A 189 -1.14 17.79 0.03
C LEU A 189 -0.66 19.12 0.63
N ARG A 190 0.65 19.26 0.88
CA ARG A 190 1.30 20.54 1.25
C ARG A 190 1.50 21.51 0.07
N GLN A 191 1.00 21.16 -1.11
CA GLN A 191 1.11 21.95 -2.34
C GLN A 191 2.53 22.10 -2.89
N GLU A 192 3.42 21.15 -2.60
CA GLU A 192 4.73 21.05 -3.24
C GLU A 192 4.55 20.42 -4.63
N ILE A 193 4.42 21.27 -5.64
CA ILE A 193 4.07 20.87 -7.02
C ILE A 193 5.25 20.89 -8.01
N ASP A 194 6.44 21.28 -7.56
CA ASP A 194 7.66 21.09 -8.34
C ASP A 194 8.07 19.61 -8.25
N ILE A 195 7.72 18.86 -9.30
CA ILE A 195 7.89 17.41 -9.35
C ILE A 195 9.37 17.01 -9.33
N ASP A 196 10.25 17.75 -9.97
CA ASP A 196 11.69 17.40 -10.03
C ASP A 196 12.34 17.60 -8.65
N SER A 197 12.00 18.70 -7.98
CA SER A 197 12.42 18.95 -6.59
C SER A 197 11.85 17.90 -5.63
N LEU A 198 10.59 17.52 -5.81
CA LEU A 198 9.93 16.49 -5.00
C LEU A 198 10.60 15.11 -5.15
N ILE A 199 10.83 14.67 -6.39
CA ILE A 199 11.51 13.41 -6.70
C ILE A 199 12.91 13.41 -6.07
N SER A 200 13.66 14.51 -6.20
CA SER A 200 14.99 14.65 -5.62
C SER A 200 14.98 14.56 -4.09
N ALA A 201 14.03 15.24 -3.44
CA ALA A 201 13.88 15.21 -1.97
C ALA A 201 13.51 13.80 -1.47
N ILE A 202 12.61 13.12 -2.17
CA ILE A 202 12.24 11.73 -1.85
C ILE A 202 13.43 10.80 -2.02
N ALA A 203 14.17 10.89 -3.14
CA ALA A 203 15.35 10.08 -3.40
C ALA A 203 16.37 10.17 -2.25
N ILE A 204 16.64 11.39 -1.76
CA ILE A 204 17.51 11.64 -0.60
C ILE A 204 16.94 11.01 0.68
N ALA A 205 15.62 11.10 0.90
CA ALA A 205 14.99 10.55 2.10
C ALA A 205 15.05 9.01 2.14
N VAL A 206 14.96 8.35 0.99
CA VAL A 206 14.86 6.88 0.91
C VAL A 206 16.16 6.15 0.58
N GLN A 207 17.24 6.85 0.24
CA GLN A 207 18.54 6.21 -0.04
C GLN A 207 19.09 5.38 1.14
N GLN A 208 18.68 5.71 2.36
CA GLN A 208 19.13 5.02 3.57
C GLN A 208 18.56 3.60 3.70
N TYR A 209 17.44 3.25 3.04
CA TYR A 209 16.79 1.96 3.22
C TYR A 209 17.49 0.84 2.45
N HIS A 210 17.80 1.04 1.17
CA HIS A 210 18.47 0.03 0.36
C HIS A 210 19.20 0.66 -0.84
N PRO A 211 20.44 0.24 -1.17
CA PRO A 211 21.21 0.86 -2.24
C PRO A 211 20.53 0.78 -3.61
N SER A 212 19.83 -0.31 -3.92
CA SER A 212 19.13 -0.48 -5.20
C SER A 212 18.00 0.54 -5.43
N ILE A 213 17.53 1.24 -4.38
CA ILE A 213 16.49 2.26 -4.55
C ILE A 213 17.00 3.41 -5.41
N GLN A 214 18.29 3.75 -5.30
CA GLN A 214 18.90 4.85 -6.05
C GLN A 214 18.87 4.64 -7.57
N GLU A 215 18.80 3.39 -8.05
CA GLU A 215 18.72 3.06 -9.47
C GLU A 215 17.44 3.56 -10.14
N TYR A 216 16.38 3.82 -9.35
CA TYR A 216 15.06 4.24 -9.84
C TYR A 216 14.83 5.75 -9.79
N PHE A 217 15.79 6.52 -9.29
CA PHE A 217 15.74 7.99 -9.18
C PHE A 217 16.77 8.69 -10.09
N GLN A 218 17.29 7.98 -11.09
CA GLN A 218 18.24 8.49 -12.09
C GLN A 218 17.54 9.21 -13.24
#